data_AF-A0A838FJU4-F1
#
_entry.id   AF-A0A838FJU4-F1
#
_cell.length_a   1.000
_cell.length_b   1.000
_cell.length_c   1.000
_cell.angle_alpha   90.00
_cell.angle_beta   90.00
_cell.angle_gamma   90.00
#
_symmetry.space_group_name_H-M   'P 1'
#
loop_
_entity.id
_entity.type
_entity.pdbx_description
1 polymer ?
#
loop_
_entity_poly.entity_id
_entity_poly.type
_entity_poly.pdbx_seq_one_letter_code
_entity_poly.pdbx_strand_id
1 'polypeptide(L)'
;MTGAGGQIELPFGPVHNLRLFSDHFLEDRLPDWPEFRATPVEDLFEDLRQLWLAERSGLATANEAQTEERFVKPVLRALGFAYTVQADVPLASGRRQPDYALFLDDPRRAEADSLSGMARFEHAVGVADAKRFDRPLDRRRATGALSEDPVAQIIHYLSITRRPWGLLTNGRLWRLYSAAGNLIEGACLEIDLVALLEREDPAPFRFFAFFFSASSLRPDASGQALLDRAREESRANAVQVGDALERQVFAAVPLIADGLLEDHARTREALDEAFDHALVLLYRLLFCLYAEARGLLPVSNPHYARYSVGAQRAALARDLDANRVFSSASDDLYNDLRALFRIVDRGDPALGVNEYDGGLFSTGRYPFFVGRSVPDSLLAPALDKLY
;
A
#
# COMPACT_ATOMS: atom_id res chain seq x y z
N MET A 1 -15.24 18.22 5.09
CA MET A 1 -14.10 18.21 4.14
C MET A 1 -13.54 16.81 4.14
N THR A 2 -13.66 16.15 2.99
CA THR A 2 -13.37 14.73 2.76
C THR A 2 -11.88 14.46 2.87
N GLY A 3 -11.48 13.62 3.82
CA GLY A 3 -10.12 13.09 3.91
C GLY A 3 -9.84 12.23 2.68
N ALA A 4 -8.98 12.75 1.80
CA ALA A 4 -8.34 11.93 0.78
C ALA A 4 -7.42 10.95 1.52
N GLY A 5 -7.67 9.65 1.38
CA GLY A 5 -6.76 8.63 1.89
C GLY A 5 -5.39 8.86 1.27
N GLY A 6 -4.39 9.15 2.09
CA GLY A 6 -3.03 9.41 1.64
C GLY A 6 -2.48 8.20 0.89
N GLN A 7 -2.06 8.43 -0.35
CA GLN A 7 -1.36 7.46 -1.19
C GLN A 7 -0.02 7.12 -0.53
N ILE A 8 0.31 5.83 -0.44
CA ILE A 8 1.62 5.38 0.06
C ILE A 8 2.55 5.33 -1.14
N GLU A 9 3.50 6.26 -1.18
CA GLU A 9 4.67 6.16 -2.06
C GLU A 9 5.58 5.08 -1.49
N LEU A 10 5.75 3.98 -2.25
CA LEU A 10 6.74 2.98 -1.90
C LEU A 10 8.14 3.57 -2.12
N PRO A 11 9.17 3.10 -1.39
CA PRO A 11 10.56 3.59 -1.52
C PRO A 11 11.15 3.47 -2.95
N PHE A 12 10.44 2.82 -3.87
CA PHE A 12 10.80 2.63 -5.27
C PHE A 12 10.47 3.82 -6.19
N GLY A 13 9.75 4.85 -5.73
CA GLY A 13 9.40 6.03 -6.52
C GLY A 13 8.03 5.92 -7.21
N PRO A 14 7.94 5.74 -8.55
CA PRO A 14 6.69 5.80 -9.33
C PRO A 14 5.71 4.62 -9.12
N VAL A 15 5.83 3.88 -8.03
CA VAL A 15 4.98 2.73 -7.68
C VAL A 15 4.14 3.09 -6.47
N HIS A 16 2.83 3.06 -6.63
CA HIS A 16 1.86 3.35 -5.58
C HIS A 16 0.98 2.13 -5.32
N ASN A 17 1.16 1.50 -4.17
CA ASN A 17 0.30 0.42 -3.72
C ASN A 17 -0.91 0.99 -2.98
N LEU A 18 -2.08 0.99 -3.63
CA LEU A 18 -3.35 1.40 -3.03
C LEU A 18 -4.01 0.21 -2.36
N ARG A 19 -3.30 -0.47 -1.44
CA ARG A 19 -3.81 -1.60 -0.64
C ARG A 19 -4.20 -2.84 -1.46
N LEU A 20 -3.62 -3.00 -2.64
CA LEU A 20 -3.84 -4.19 -3.45
C LEU A 20 -3.07 -5.39 -2.90
N PHE A 21 -1.84 -5.12 -2.49
CA PHE A 21 -0.98 -6.02 -1.75
C PHE A 21 -0.68 -5.40 -0.36
N SER A 22 -0.07 -6.14 0.55
CA SER A 22 0.50 -5.61 1.78
C SER A 22 1.88 -5.04 1.50
N ASP A 23 2.20 -3.93 2.15
CA ASP A 23 3.49 -3.25 1.95
C ASP A 23 4.65 -4.17 2.34
N HIS A 24 4.53 -4.90 3.46
CA HIS A 24 5.50 -5.93 3.88
C HIS A 24 5.73 -7.00 2.79
N PHE A 25 4.68 -7.46 2.10
CA PHE A 25 4.88 -8.41 1.02
C PHE A 25 5.70 -7.79 -0.12
N LEU A 26 5.38 -6.56 -0.54
CA LEU A 26 6.08 -5.90 -1.65
C LEU A 26 7.53 -5.54 -1.29
N GLU A 27 7.80 -5.14 -0.06
CA GLU A 27 9.10 -4.63 0.38
C GLU A 27 10.04 -5.73 0.88
N ASP A 28 9.51 -6.73 1.62
CA ASP A 28 10.34 -7.71 2.32
C ASP A 28 10.26 -9.13 1.76
N ARG A 29 9.17 -9.50 1.06
CA ARG A 29 8.96 -10.87 0.59
C ARG A 29 9.13 -11.03 -0.91
N LEU A 30 8.52 -10.17 -1.71
CA LEU A 30 8.58 -10.20 -3.16
C LEU A 30 10.02 -10.11 -3.71
N PRO A 31 10.93 -9.29 -3.14
CA PRO A 31 12.32 -9.26 -3.60
C PRO A 31 13.05 -10.60 -3.48
N ASP A 32 12.61 -11.49 -2.60
CA ASP A 32 13.18 -12.83 -2.40
C ASP A 32 12.56 -13.90 -3.28
N TRP A 33 11.49 -13.59 -4.02
CA TRP A 33 10.89 -14.54 -4.95
C TRP A 33 11.84 -14.84 -6.13
N PRO A 34 12.15 -16.12 -6.40
CA PRO A 34 12.96 -16.51 -7.55
C PRO A 34 12.39 -15.98 -8.87
N GLU A 35 11.06 -16.03 -9.03
CA GLU A 35 10.36 -15.57 -10.23
C GLU A 35 10.46 -14.05 -10.40
N PHE A 36 10.43 -13.28 -9.31
CA PHE A 36 10.64 -11.83 -9.35
C PHE A 36 12.07 -11.49 -9.75
N ARG A 37 13.07 -12.12 -9.11
CA ARG A 37 14.49 -11.93 -9.43
C ARG A 37 14.83 -12.37 -10.86
N ALA A 38 14.16 -13.39 -11.38
CA ALA A 38 14.34 -13.91 -12.74
C ALA A 38 13.52 -13.16 -13.80
N THR A 39 12.72 -12.14 -13.43
CA THR A 39 11.94 -11.36 -14.41
C THR A 39 12.88 -10.72 -15.42
N PRO A 40 12.68 -10.94 -16.74
CA PRO A 40 13.49 -10.30 -17.77
C PRO A 40 13.16 -8.80 -17.81
N VAL A 41 14.18 -7.96 -17.65
CA VAL A 41 13.99 -6.51 -17.50
C VAL A 41 14.66 -5.74 -18.62
N GLU A 42 15.86 -6.15 -19.03
CA GLU A 42 16.76 -5.36 -19.86
C GLU A 42 16.18 -5.10 -21.25
N ASP A 43 15.84 -6.16 -21.99
CA ASP A 43 15.30 -6.05 -23.34
C ASP A 43 13.94 -5.35 -23.36
N LEU A 44 13.05 -5.73 -22.43
CA LEU A 44 11.71 -5.14 -22.32
C LEU A 44 11.78 -3.66 -21.96
N PHE A 45 12.68 -3.27 -21.05
CA PHE A 45 12.87 -1.87 -20.67
C PHE A 45 13.35 -1.04 -21.86
N GLU A 46 14.35 -1.54 -22.60
CA GLU A 46 14.89 -0.82 -23.74
C GLU A 46 13.85 -0.69 -24.87
N ASP A 47 13.12 -1.76 -25.18
CA ASP A 47 12.05 -1.75 -26.19
C ASP A 47 10.97 -0.71 -25.85
N LEU A 48 10.49 -0.70 -24.60
CA LEU A 48 9.47 0.26 -24.16
C LEU A 48 10.01 1.69 -24.08
N ARG A 49 11.28 1.86 -23.71
CA ARG A 49 11.94 3.17 -23.65
C ARG A 49 12.10 3.75 -25.06
N GLN A 50 12.52 2.97 -26.05
CA GLN A 50 12.60 3.41 -27.44
C GLN A 50 11.22 3.77 -28.00
N LEU A 51 10.20 2.97 -27.70
CA LEU A 51 8.81 3.28 -28.03
C LEU A 51 8.37 4.62 -27.41
N TRP A 52 8.66 4.84 -26.12
CA TRP A 52 8.34 6.10 -25.46
C TRP A 52 9.03 7.30 -26.10
N LEU A 53 10.34 7.19 -26.38
CA LEU A 53 11.10 8.29 -27.00
C LEU A 53 10.60 8.65 -28.39
N ALA A 54 10.16 7.65 -29.17
CA ALA A 54 9.58 7.87 -30.50
C ALA A 54 8.19 8.53 -30.44
N GLU A 55 7.36 8.17 -29.47
CA GLU A 55 5.94 8.54 -29.46
C GLU A 55 5.61 9.74 -28.55
N ARG A 56 6.45 10.08 -27.57
CA ARG A 56 6.18 11.09 -26.52
C ARG A 56 5.67 12.43 -27.06
N SER A 57 6.23 12.92 -28.16
CA SER A 57 5.84 14.21 -28.74
C SER A 57 4.46 14.17 -29.37
N GLY A 58 4.04 13.01 -29.90
CA GLY A 58 2.75 12.83 -30.52
C GLY A 58 1.64 12.44 -29.54
N LEU A 59 1.99 11.83 -28.40
CA LEU A 59 1.04 11.41 -27.38
C LEU A 59 0.42 12.60 -26.61
N ALA A 60 1.15 13.70 -26.46
CA ALA A 60 0.66 14.90 -25.75
C ALA A 60 -0.64 15.47 -26.33
N THR A 61 -0.90 15.27 -27.63
CA THR A 61 -2.13 15.72 -28.32
C THR A 61 -2.96 14.57 -28.87
N ALA A 62 -2.62 13.32 -28.53
CA ALA A 62 -3.30 12.15 -29.05
C ALA A 62 -4.70 12.00 -28.45
N ASN A 63 -5.67 11.62 -29.28
CA ASN A 63 -6.95 11.13 -28.79
C ASN A 63 -6.82 9.69 -28.24
N GLU A 64 -7.92 9.12 -27.73
CA GLU A 64 -7.93 7.78 -27.13
C GLU A 64 -7.45 6.70 -28.12
N ALA A 65 -8.06 6.62 -29.31
CA ALA A 65 -7.68 5.65 -30.34
C ALA A 65 -6.22 5.79 -30.80
N GLN A 66 -5.71 7.02 -30.89
CA GLN A 66 -4.29 7.28 -31.22
C GLN A 66 -3.36 6.87 -30.08
N THR A 67 -3.75 7.11 -28.83
CA THR A 67 -2.99 6.67 -27.64
C THR A 67 -2.91 5.16 -27.59
N GLU A 68 -4.03 4.50 -27.88
CA GLU A 68 -4.10 3.05 -27.96
C GLU A 68 -3.19 2.48 -29.04
N GLU A 69 -3.31 2.95 -30.28
CA GLU A 69 -2.57 2.41 -31.41
C GLU A 69 -1.07 2.68 -31.31
N ARG A 70 -0.69 3.89 -30.89
CA ARG A 70 0.71 4.34 -30.88
C ARG A 70 1.46 3.87 -29.65
N PHE A 71 0.78 3.60 -28.54
CA PHE A 71 1.47 3.33 -27.27
C PHE A 71 0.91 2.13 -26.50
N VAL A 72 -0.38 2.13 -26.13
CA VAL A 72 -0.92 1.08 -25.25
C VAL A 72 -0.85 -0.31 -25.89
N LYS A 73 -1.25 -0.45 -27.16
CA LYS A 73 -1.21 -1.71 -27.91
C LYS A 73 0.23 -2.24 -28.05
N PRO A 74 1.21 -1.43 -28.52
CA PRO A 74 2.62 -1.83 -28.49
C PRO A 74 3.11 -2.28 -27.10
N VAL A 75 2.76 -1.55 -26.03
CA VAL A 75 3.14 -1.94 -24.66
C VAL A 75 2.52 -3.28 -24.27
N LEU A 76 1.22 -3.51 -24.53
CA LEU A 76 0.57 -4.80 -24.25
C LEU A 76 1.23 -5.97 -25.02
N ARG A 77 1.65 -5.75 -26.27
CA ARG A 77 2.40 -6.76 -27.05
C ARG A 77 3.76 -7.04 -26.45
N ALA A 78 4.51 -6.01 -26.06
CA ALA A 78 5.82 -6.16 -25.43
C ALA A 78 5.72 -6.89 -24.08
N LEU A 79 4.63 -6.67 -23.33
CA LEU A 79 4.28 -7.41 -22.12
C LEU A 79 3.86 -8.87 -22.38
N GLY A 80 3.80 -9.29 -23.65
CA GLY A 80 3.53 -10.67 -24.06
C GLY A 80 2.05 -11.03 -24.19
N PHE A 81 1.13 -10.05 -24.19
CA PHE A 81 -0.29 -10.34 -24.38
C PHE A 81 -0.67 -10.45 -25.86
N ALA A 82 -1.47 -11.47 -26.17
CA ALA A 82 -2.42 -11.37 -27.27
C ALA A 82 -3.71 -10.71 -26.75
N TYR A 83 -4.41 -9.95 -27.59
CA TYR A 83 -5.64 -9.28 -27.17
C TYR A 83 -6.65 -9.13 -28.31
N THR A 84 -7.93 -9.10 -27.94
CA THR A 84 -9.03 -8.77 -28.83
C THR A 84 -9.59 -7.40 -28.44
N VAL A 85 -9.75 -6.52 -29.43
CA VAL A 85 -10.34 -5.18 -29.27
C VAL A 85 -11.87 -5.27 -29.38
N GLN A 86 -12.61 -4.55 -28.52
CA GLN A 86 -14.09 -4.48 -28.56
C GLN A 86 -14.77 -5.87 -28.57
N ALA A 87 -14.48 -6.68 -27.56
CA ALA A 87 -15.10 -7.99 -27.43
C ALA A 87 -16.61 -7.85 -27.14
N ASP A 88 -17.43 -8.07 -28.17
CA ASP A 88 -18.87 -7.83 -28.12
C ASP A 88 -19.61 -8.63 -27.02
N VAL A 89 -20.11 -7.95 -25.99
CA VAL A 89 -21.06 -8.47 -24.99
C VAL A 89 -22.42 -7.79 -25.15
N PRO A 90 -23.52 -8.54 -25.32
CA PRO A 90 -24.87 -7.98 -25.27
C PRO A 90 -25.28 -7.70 -23.81
N LEU A 91 -25.60 -6.43 -23.49
CA LEU A 91 -26.23 -6.04 -22.22
C LEU A 91 -27.57 -5.33 -22.52
N ALA A 92 -28.56 -5.56 -21.64
CA ALA A 92 -29.93 -5.05 -21.78
C ALA A 92 -30.07 -3.51 -21.68
N SER A 93 -29.00 -2.78 -21.42
CA SER A 93 -29.00 -1.30 -21.32
C SER A 93 -27.69 -0.69 -21.84
N GLY A 94 -27.57 -0.59 -23.16
CA GLY A 94 -26.47 0.11 -23.84
C GLY A 94 -25.17 -0.72 -23.99
N ARG A 95 -24.39 -0.37 -25.02
CA ARG A 95 -23.07 -0.97 -25.31
C ARG A 95 -22.03 -0.46 -24.31
N ARG A 96 -21.59 -1.29 -23.37
CA ARG A 96 -20.38 -1.05 -22.57
C ARG A 96 -19.56 -2.33 -22.51
N GLN A 97 -18.35 -2.28 -23.02
CA GLN A 97 -17.45 -3.42 -23.19
C GLN A 97 -16.04 -2.98 -22.84
N PRO A 98 -15.21 -3.85 -22.24
CA PRO A 98 -13.79 -3.55 -22.06
C PRO A 98 -13.13 -3.33 -23.42
N ASP A 99 -12.20 -2.38 -23.49
CA ASP A 99 -11.44 -2.12 -24.72
C ASP A 99 -10.64 -3.36 -25.13
N TYR A 100 -10.16 -4.14 -24.16
CA TYR A 100 -9.34 -5.32 -24.37
C TYR A 100 -9.80 -6.53 -23.54
N ALA A 101 -9.86 -7.69 -24.19
CA ALA A 101 -9.72 -8.99 -23.53
C ALA A 101 -8.27 -9.46 -23.70
N LEU A 102 -7.59 -9.83 -22.61
CA LEU A 102 -6.18 -10.21 -22.60
C LEU A 102 -6.02 -11.73 -22.58
N PHE A 103 -5.12 -12.25 -23.42
CA PHE A 103 -4.82 -13.67 -23.59
C PHE A 103 -3.32 -13.91 -23.51
N LEU A 104 -2.93 -15.14 -23.11
CA LEU A 104 -1.53 -15.54 -22.97
C LEU A 104 -0.81 -15.74 -24.31
N ASP A 105 -1.55 -15.96 -25.39
CA ASP A 105 -1.03 -16.25 -26.73
C ASP A 105 -2.13 -16.14 -27.80
N ASP A 106 -1.69 -16.07 -29.06
CA ASP A 106 -2.57 -15.96 -30.23
C ASP A 106 -3.54 -17.14 -30.43
N PRO A 107 -3.16 -18.41 -30.18
CA PRO A 107 -4.10 -19.52 -30.30
C PRO A 107 -5.32 -19.38 -29.38
N ARG A 108 -5.12 -19.00 -28.11
CA ARG A 108 -6.23 -18.74 -27.17
C ARG A 108 -7.09 -17.56 -27.58
N ARG A 109 -6.47 -16.49 -28.10
CA ARG A 109 -7.20 -15.35 -28.67
C ARG A 109 -8.06 -15.78 -29.87
N ALA A 110 -7.50 -16.57 -30.80
CA ALA A 110 -8.21 -17.02 -31.99
C ALA A 110 -9.40 -17.94 -31.64
N GLU A 111 -9.25 -18.81 -30.64
CA GLU A 111 -10.35 -19.60 -30.09
C GLU A 111 -11.44 -18.69 -29.51
N ALA A 112 -11.08 -17.71 -28.69
CA ALA A 112 -12.02 -16.73 -28.15
C ALA A 112 -12.71 -15.87 -29.22
N ASP A 113 -12.04 -15.56 -30.33
CA ASP A 113 -12.62 -14.83 -31.47
C ASP A 113 -13.68 -15.63 -32.23
N SER A 114 -13.66 -16.96 -32.13
CA SER A 114 -14.69 -17.84 -32.69
C SER A 114 -15.95 -17.93 -31.83
N LEU A 115 -15.88 -17.51 -30.56
CA LEU A 115 -16.97 -17.54 -29.60
C LEU A 115 -17.80 -16.24 -29.65
N SER A 116 -18.99 -16.26 -29.05
CA SER A 116 -19.88 -15.09 -28.98
C SER A 116 -20.24 -14.73 -27.55
N GLY A 117 -20.51 -13.44 -27.32
CA GLY A 117 -20.91 -12.91 -26.01
C GLY A 117 -19.88 -13.20 -24.92
N MET A 118 -20.35 -13.61 -23.75
CA MET A 118 -19.51 -13.84 -22.57
C MET A 118 -18.49 -14.98 -22.72
N ALA A 119 -18.75 -15.94 -23.61
CA ALA A 119 -17.85 -17.08 -23.83
C ALA A 119 -16.47 -16.64 -24.35
N ARG A 120 -16.37 -15.48 -25.01
CA ARG A 120 -15.09 -14.91 -25.48
C ARG A 120 -14.11 -14.60 -24.33
N PHE A 121 -14.62 -14.39 -23.12
CA PHE A 121 -13.78 -14.10 -21.96
C PHE A 121 -13.35 -15.36 -21.21
N GLU A 122 -13.87 -16.55 -21.56
CA GLU A 122 -13.59 -17.78 -20.82
C GLU A 122 -12.09 -18.13 -20.78
N HIS A 123 -11.39 -17.86 -21.88
CA HIS A 123 -9.94 -18.06 -21.99
C HIS A 123 -9.11 -16.79 -21.74
N ALA A 124 -9.77 -15.66 -21.47
CA ALA A 124 -9.07 -14.43 -21.14
C ALA A 124 -8.49 -14.53 -19.72
N VAL A 125 -7.24 -14.10 -19.56
CA VAL A 125 -6.54 -14.01 -18.27
C VAL A 125 -6.86 -12.70 -17.53
N GLY A 126 -7.35 -11.71 -18.26
CA GLY A 126 -7.79 -10.44 -17.69
C GLY A 126 -8.52 -9.59 -18.73
N VAL A 127 -9.01 -8.45 -18.27
CA VAL A 127 -9.60 -7.40 -19.13
C VAL A 127 -8.81 -6.12 -18.96
N ALA A 128 -8.75 -5.29 -20.00
CA ALA A 128 -8.15 -3.97 -19.90
C ALA A 128 -9.03 -2.88 -20.50
N ASP A 129 -8.86 -1.68 -19.97
CA ASP A 129 -9.48 -0.45 -20.45
C ASP A 129 -8.40 0.63 -20.58
N ALA A 130 -8.41 1.34 -21.70
CA ALA A 130 -7.44 2.37 -22.01
C ALA A 130 -8.13 3.71 -22.17
N LYS A 131 -7.47 4.76 -21.70
CA LYS A 131 -7.91 6.13 -21.85
C LYS A 131 -6.90 6.93 -22.66
N ARG A 132 -7.36 8.05 -23.23
CA ARG A 132 -6.45 9.03 -23.87
C ARG A 132 -5.28 9.37 -22.94
N PHE A 133 -4.13 9.67 -23.56
CA PHE A 133 -2.88 9.90 -22.84
C PHE A 133 -3.04 10.94 -21.72
N ASP A 134 -2.52 10.62 -20.54
CA ASP A 134 -2.48 11.49 -19.36
C ASP A 134 -3.85 11.96 -18.83
N ARG A 135 -4.95 11.32 -19.26
CA ARG A 135 -6.28 11.56 -18.66
C ARG A 135 -6.28 11.07 -17.21
N PRO A 136 -6.69 11.91 -16.23
CA PRO A 136 -6.80 11.47 -14.85
C PRO A 136 -7.74 10.27 -14.70
N LEU A 137 -7.29 9.26 -13.94
CA LEU A 137 -8.04 8.02 -13.70
C LEU A 137 -9.03 8.12 -12.52
N ASP A 138 -8.75 8.96 -11.50
CA ASP A 138 -9.50 9.03 -10.22
C ASP A 138 -10.73 9.97 -10.15
N ARG A 139 -11.38 10.30 -11.28
CA ARG A 139 -12.46 11.30 -11.24
C ARG A 139 -13.73 10.79 -10.51
N ARG A 140 -13.91 11.18 -9.25
CA ARG A 140 -15.26 11.37 -8.64
C ARG A 140 -15.81 12.75 -9.02
N ARG A 141 -17.03 12.81 -9.57
CA ARG A 141 -17.69 14.09 -9.91
C ARG A 141 -18.46 14.68 -8.73
N ALA A 142 -18.42 16.01 -8.62
CA ALA A 142 -19.49 16.80 -8.04
C ALA A 142 -20.70 16.79 -8.99
N THR A 143 -21.85 16.34 -8.48
CA THR A 143 -23.24 16.52 -8.95
C THR A 143 -23.52 16.87 -10.43
N GLY A 144 -24.27 15.99 -11.13
CA GLY A 144 -25.30 16.43 -12.09
C GLY A 144 -25.16 16.07 -13.57
N ALA A 145 -24.07 15.46 -14.04
CA ALA A 145 -23.95 15.03 -15.44
C ALA A 145 -23.37 13.61 -15.56
N LEU A 146 -23.94 12.79 -16.45
CA LEU A 146 -23.43 11.47 -16.81
C LEU A 146 -21.97 11.60 -17.29
N SER A 147 -21.03 11.02 -16.55
CA SER A 147 -19.65 10.83 -17.02
C SER A 147 -19.17 9.45 -16.64
N GLU A 148 -18.41 8.90 -17.55
CA GLU A 148 -17.69 7.64 -17.46
C GLU A 148 -16.57 7.77 -16.43
N ASP A 149 -16.80 7.21 -15.24
CA ASP A 149 -15.77 6.97 -14.22
C ASP A 149 -14.95 5.74 -14.67
N PRO A 150 -13.66 5.90 -15.03
CA PRO A 150 -12.83 4.79 -15.50
C PRO A 150 -12.66 3.67 -14.46
N VAL A 151 -12.65 4.01 -13.17
CA VAL A 151 -12.54 3.03 -12.09
C VAL A 151 -13.85 2.24 -11.98
N ALA A 152 -14.99 2.91 -12.06
CA ALA A 152 -16.28 2.21 -12.09
C ALA A 152 -16.42 1.29 -13.31
N GLN A 153 -15.85 1.68 -14.46
CA GLN A 153 -15.84 0.86 -15.68
C GLN A 153 -15.05 -0.44 -15.47
N ILE A 154 -13.80 -0.37 -14.98
CA ILE A 154 -13.00 -1.59 -14.79
C ILE A 154 -13.58 -2.52 -13.73
N ILE A 155 -14.16 -1.97 -12.64
CA ILE A 155 -14.88 -2.76 -11.63
C ILE A 155 -16.09 -3.47 -12.23
N HIS A 156 -16.86 -2.78 -13.07
CA HIS A 156 -17.99 -3.37 -13.78
C HIS A 156 -17.54 -4.52 -14.70
N TYR A 157 -16.45 -4.32 -15.45
CA TYR A 157 -15.91 -5.35 -16.36
C TYR A 157 -15.43 -6.60 -15.62
N LEU A 158 -14.74 -6.44 -14.49
CA LEU A 158 -14.36 -7.58 -13.64
C LEU A 158 -15.58 -8.37 -13.16
N SER A 159 -16.64 -7.67 -12.76
CA SER A 159 -17.88 -8.29 -12.28
C SER A 159 -18.59 -9.09 -13.38
N ILE A 160 -18.77 -8.51 -14.58
CA ILE A 160 -19.50 -9.19 -15.66
C ILE A 160 -18.68 -10.32 -16.29
N THR A 161 -17.37 -10.13 -16.51
CA THR A 161 -16.50 -11.12 -17.17
C THR A 161 -16.00 -12.22 -16.24
N ARG A 162 -16.16 -12.02 -14.92
CA ARG A 162 -15.68 -12.93 -13.87
C ARG A 162 -14.20 -13.27 -14.05
N ARG A 163 -13.41 -12.35 -14.61
CA ARG A 163 -11.97 -12.50 -14.74
C ARG A 163 -11.29 -12.06 -13.44
N PRO A 164 -10.22 -12.75 -13.03
CA PRO A 164 -9.55 -12.45 -11.76
C PRO A 164 -8.81 -11.11 -11.76
N TRP A 165 -8.40 -10.61 -12.93
CA TRP A 165 -7.51 -9.46 -13.08
C TRP A 165 -8.00 -8.44 -14.10
N GLY A 166 -7.77 -7.16 -13.80
CA GLY A 166 -8.19 -6.03 -14.62
C GLY A 166 -7.10 -4.98 -14.71
N LEU A 167 -6.84 -4.46 -15.90
CA LEU A 167 -5.89 -3.37 -16.15
C LEU A 167 -6.63 -2.09 -16.54
N LEU A 168 -6.19 -0.96 -16.00
CA LEU A 168 -6.65 0.36 -16.43
C LEU A 168 -5.43 1.24 -16.69
N THR A 169 -5.37 1.85 -17.87
CA THR A 169 -4.23 2.71 -18.23
C THR A 169 -4.66 3.97 -18.97
N ASN A 170 -3.92 5.06 -18.77
CA ASN A 170 -3.97 6.25 -19.61
C ASN A 170 -2.67 6.41 -20.43
N GLY A 171 -1.99 5.30 -20.73
CA GLY A 171 -0.66 5.27 -21.32
C GLY A 171 0.45 5.51 -20.29
N ARG A 172 0.36 6.59 -19.50
CA ARG A 172 1.35 6.94 -18.47
C ARG A 172 1.25 6.03 -17.24
N LEU A 173 0.08 6.05 -16.60
CA LEU A 173 -0.22 5.29 -15.40
C LEU A 173 -0.84 3.95 -15.79
N TRP A 174 -0.39 2.89 -15.13
CA TRP A 174 -0.90 1.53 -15.29
C TRP A 174 -1.38 1.03 -13.94
N ARG A 175 -2.66 0.68 -13.87
CA ARG A 175 -3.30 0.18 -12.65
C ARG A 175 -3.70 -1.28 -12.81
N LEU A 176 -3.27 -2.10 -11.87
CA LEU A 176 -3.69 -3.48 -11.72
C LEU A 176 -4.80 -3.57 -10.67
N TYR A 177 -5.89 -4.26 -10.99
CA TYR A 177 -7.00 -4.56 -10.10
C TYR A 177 -7.19 -6.07 -10.03
N SER A 178 -7.74 -6.57 -8.92
CA SER A 178 -8.23 -7.95 -8.86
C SER A 178 -9.65 -8.01 -8.37
N ALA A 179 -10.42 -8.94 -8.93
CA ALA A 179 -11.76 -9.28 -8.46
C ALA A 179 -11.80 -9.73 -6.99
N ALA A 180 -10.71 -10.29 -6.46
CA ALA A 180 -10.59 -10.68 -5.05
C ALA A 180 -10.12 -9.53 -4.13
N GLY A 181 -9.80 -8.35 -4.67
CA GLY A 181 -9.40 -7.18 -3.90
C GLY A 181 -10.60 -6.35 -3.40
N ASN A 182 -10.34 -5.38 -2.52
CA ASN A 182 -11.36 -4.44 -2.05
C ASN A 182 -11.62 -3.34 -3.11
N LEU A 183 -12.32 -3.71 -4.18
CA LEU A 183 -12.63 -2.83 -5.31
C LEU A 183 -13.48 -1.61 -4.89
N ILE A 184 -14.33 -1.76 -3.87
CA ILE A 184 -15.18 -0.67 -3.34
C ILE A 184 -14.32 0.45 -2.77
N GLU A 185 -13.23 0.08 -2.09
CA GLU A 185 -12.28 1.01 -1.52
C GLU A 185 -11.16 1.43 -2.48
N GLY A 186 -11.26 1.05 -3.76
CA GLY A 186 -10.31 1.43 -4.81
C GLY A 186 -8.99 0.67 -4.75
N ALA A 187 -8.98 -0.56 -4.21
CA ALA A 187 -7.75 -1.32 -4.09
C ALA A 187 -7.10 -1.60 -5.46
N CYS A 188 -5.90 -1.06 -5.71
CA CYS A 188 -5.13 -1.28 -6.93
C CYS A 188 -3.62 -1.02 -6.74
N LEU A 189 -2.81 -1.54 -7.66
CA LEU A 189 -1.38 -1.24 -7.74
C LEU A 189 -1.21 -0.33 -8.95
N GLU A 190 -0.77 0.89 -8.71
CA GLU A 190 -0.53 1.89 -9.75
C GLU A 190 0.97 2.04 -9.98
N ILE A 191 1.38 2.05 -11.25
CA ILE A 191 2.76 2.31 -11.67
C ILE A 191 2.77 3.38 -12.75
N ASP A 192 3.58 4.41 -12.57
CA ASP A 192 3.88 5.40 -13.61
C ASP A 192 5.00 4.87 -14.52
N LEU A 193 4.57 4.28 -15.64
CA LEU A 193 5.46 3.69 -16.63
C LEU A 193 6.40 4.74 -17.23
N VAL A 194 5.90 5.93 -17.53
CA VAL A 194 6.74 6.99 -18.15
C VAL A 194 7.84 7.41 -17.20
N ALA A 195 7.51 7.62 -15.92
CA ALA A 195 8.51 7.96 -14.90
C ALA A 195 9.57 6.86 -14.73
N LEU A 196 9.21 5.58 -14.93
CA LEU A 196 10.18 4.48 -14.97
C LEU A 196 11.07 4.54 -16.22
N LEU A 197 10.50 4.75 -17.41
CA LEU A 197 11.25 4.77 -18.68
C LEU A 197 12.17 5.99 -18.83
N GLU A 198 11.88 7.09 -18.13
CA GLU A 198 12.71 8.30 -18.11
C GLU A 198 13.91 8.19 -17.15
N ARG A 199 13.95 7.17 -16.28
CA ARG A 199 15.09 6.90 -15.40
C ARG A 199 16.22 6.19 -16.16
N GLU A 200 17.45 6.41 -15.71
CA GLU A 200 18.65 5.68 -16.20
C GLU A 200 18.88 4.34 -15.47
N ASP A 201 18.03 4.00 -14.49
CA ASP A 201 18.10 2.76 -13.70
C ASP A 201 16.92 1.84 -14.03
N PRO A 202 17.15 0.63 -14.59
CA PRO A 202 16.10 -0.34 -14.89
C PRO A 202 15.64 -1.14 -13.66
N ALA A 203 16.33 -1.06 -12.52
CA ALA A 203 15.98 -1.88 -11.35
C ALA A 203 14.52 -1.69 -10.87
N PRO A 204 13.98 -0.45 -10.78
CA PRO A 204 12.57 -0.23 -10.41
C PRO A 204 11.58 -0.73 -11.48
N PHE A 205 11.99 -0.81 -12.76
CA PHE A 205 11.14 -1.31 -13.84
C PHE A 205 10.79 -2.80 -13.69
N ARG A 206 11.58 -3.56 -12.92
CA ARG A 206 11.27 -4.96 -12.57
C ARG A 206 9.88 -5.13 -11.98
N PHE A 207 9.40 -4.17 -11.17
CA PHE A 207 8.03 -4.19 -10.65
C PHE A 207 7.00 -4.12 -11.77
N PHE A 208 7.19 -3.20 -12.73
CA PHE A 208 6.29 -3.09 -13.88
C PHE A 208 6.30 -4.38 -14.71
N ALA A 209 7.49 -4.87 -15.07
CA ALA A 209 7.65 -6.11 -15.83
C ALA A 209 7.00 -7.30 -15.10
N PHE A 210 7.20 -7.43 -13.79
CA PHE A 210 6.61 -8.52 -13.02
C PHE A 210 5.09 -8.40 -12.90
N PHE A 211 4.54 -7.22 -12.58
CA PHE A 211 3.10 -7.12 -12.31
C PHE A 211 2.21 -7.04 -13.55
N PHE A 212 2.75 -6.56 -14.68
CA PHE A 212 1.96 -6.29 -15.87
C PHE A 212 2.25 -7.25 -17.04
N SER A 213 3.21 -8.17 -16.96
CA SER A 213 3.47 -9.12 -18.06
C SER A 213 2.50 -10.30 -18.08
N ALA A 214 2.21 -10.81 -19.28
CA ALA A 214 1.39 -12.00 -19.50
C ALA A 214 1.94 -13.24 -18.79
N SER A 215 3.27 -13.34 -18.64
CA SER A 215 3.93 -14.41 -17.88
C SER A 215 3.44 -14.52 -16.43
N SER A 216 3.09 -13.40 -15.81
CA SER A 216 2.67 -13.35 -14.41
C SER A 216 1.21 -13.76 -14.20
N LEU A 217 0.46 -13.80 -15.30
CA LEU A 217 -0.91 -14.30 -15.39
C LEU A 217 -0.98 -15.73 -15.94
N ARG A 218 0.17 -16.34 -16.27
CA ARG A 218 0.23 -17.72 -16.77
C ARG A 218 0.06 -18.69 -15.59
N PRO A 219 -0.94 -19.58 -15.63
CA PRO A 219 -1.07 -20.62 -14.61
C PRO A 219 0.13 -21.57 -14.65
N ASP A 220 0.64 -21.93 -13.47
CA ASP A 220 1.65 -22.99 -13.30
C ASP A 220 1.01 -24.40 -13.30
N ALA A 221 1.79 -25.43 -12.97
CA ALA A 221 1.31 -26.81 -12.91
C ALA A 221 0.20 -27.06 -11.86
N SER A 222 0.05 -26.17 -10.88
CA SER A 222 -1.02 -26.18 -9.88
C SER A 222 -2.28 -25.42 -10.35
N GLY A 223 -2.21 -24.78 -11.52
CA GLY A 223 -3.30 -23.99 -12.08
C GLY A 223 -3.39 -22.57 -11.50
N GLN A 224 -2.40 -22.12 -10.72
CA GLN A 224 -2.36 -20.77 -10.16
C GLN A 224 -1.36 -19.90 -10.91
N ALA A 225 -1.71 -18.64 -11.19
CA ALA A 225 -0.78 -17.69 -11.75
C ALA A 225 0.11 -17.05 -10.66
N LEU A 226 1.24 -16.47 -11.06
CA LEU A 226 2.14 -15.77 -10.13
C LEU A 226 1.44 -14.64 -9.39
N LEU A 227 0.58 -13.87 -10.07
CA LEU A 227 -0.20 -12.81 -9.43
C LEU A 227 -1.20 -13.35 -8.41
N ASP A 228 -1.80 -14.51 -8.64
CA ASP A 228 -2.71 -15.15 -7.69
C ASP A 228 -1.94 -15.57 -6.42
N ARG A 229 -0.77 -16.19 -6.60
CA ARG A 229 0.13 -16.55 -5.49
C ARG A 229 0.59 -15.31 -4.72
N ALA A 230 0.97 -14.24 -5.43
CA ALA A 230 1.40 -12.99 -4.82
C ALA A 230 0.29 -12.38 -3.96
N ARG A 231 -0.98 -12.48 -4.41
CA ARG A 231 -2.13 -12.04 -3.61
C ARG A 231 -2.37 -12.87 -2.37
N GLU A 232 -2.34 -14.17 -2.52
CA GLU A 232 -2.60 -15.07 -1.40
C GLU A 232 -1.52 -14.92 -0.32
N GLU A 233 -0.24 -14.86 -0.72
CA GLU A 233 0.85 -14.63 0.23
C GLU A 233 0.77 -13.22 0.84
N SER A 234 0.47 -12.19 0.05
CA SER A 234 0.23 -10.84 0.55
C SER A 234 -0.86 -10.79 1.63
N ARG A 235 -1.96 -11.53 1.41
CA ARG A 235 -3.08 -11.63 2.35
C ARG A 235 -2.68 -12.39 3.62
N ALA A 236 -1.99 -13.51 3.47
CA ALA A 236 -1.48 -14.30 4.59
C ALA A 236 -0.53 -13.49 5.47
N ASN A 237 0.38 -12.71 4.89
CA ASN A 237 1.28 -11.83 5.63
C ASN A 237 0.53 -10.70 6.35
N ALA A 238 -0.50 -10.09 5.72
CA ALA A 238 -1.29 -9.06 6.38
C ALA A 238 -2.00 -9.59 7.63
N VAL A 239 -2.51 -10.82 7.58
CA VAL A 239 -3.11 -11.50 8.74
C VAL A 239 -2.04 -11.81 9.79
N GLN A 240 -0.87 -12.34 9.39
CA GLN A 240 0.21 -12.66 10.33
C GLN A 240 0.77 -11.43 11.06
N VAL A 241 0.94 -10.30 10.36
CA VAL A 241 1.35 -9.03 10.97
C VAL A 241 0.28 -8.53 11.94
N GLY A 242 -1.01 -8.64 11.57
CA GLY A 242 -2.12 -8.32 12.46
C GLY A 242 -2.12 -9.18 13.74
N ASP A 243 -2.02 -10.51 13.59
CA ASP A 243 -1.98 -11.45 14.72
C ASP A 243 -0.73 -11.26 15.60
N ALA A 244 0.42 -10.91 14.99
CA ALA A 244 1.64 -10.62 15.73
C ALA A 244 1.50 -9.34 16.55
N LEU A 245 0.97 -8.27 15.96
CA LEU A 245 0.69 -7.01 16.66
C LEU A 245 -0.31 -7.24 17.80
N GLU A 246 -1.37 -8.02 17.57
CA GLU A 246 -2.34 -8.37 18.60
C GLU A 246 -1.66 -9.07 19.79
N ARG A 247 -0.82 -10.08 19.54
CA ARG A 247 -0.07 -10.79 20.60
C ARG A 247 0.89 -9.85 21.35
N GLN A 248 1.59 -8.96 20.64
CA GLN A 248 2.49 -7.98 21.23
C GLN A 248 1.73 -7.03 22.16
N VAL A 249 0.58 -6.53 21.71
CA VAL A 249 -0.30 -5.67 22.49
C VAL A 249 -0.81 -6.38 23.75
N PHE A 250 -1.30 -7.62 23.64
CA PHE A 250 -1.74 -8.41 24.79
C PHE A 250 -0.63 -8.70 25.80
N ALA A 251 0.62 -8.72 25.36
CA ALA A 251 1.77 -8.94 26.24
C ALA A 251 2.33 -7.64 26.85
N ALA A 252 2.16 -6.49 26.18
CA ALA A 252 2.71 -5.20 26.62
C ALA A 252 1.73 -4.37 27.47
N VAL A 253 0.45 -4.31 27.07
CA VAL A 253 -0.58 -3.48 27.74
C VAL A 253 -0.74 -3.83 29.22
N PRO A 254 -0.74 -5.11 29.64
CA PRO A 254 -0.82 -5.45 31.07
C PRO A 254 0.37 -4.93 31.89
N LEU A 255 1.59 -4.91 31.33
CA LEU A 255 2.77 -4.39 32.02
C LEU A 255 2.68 -2.87 32.22
N ILE A 256 2.19 -2.16 31.20
CA ILE A 256 1.95 -0.71 31.27
C ILE A 256 0.84 -0.41 32.29
N ALA A 257 -0.27 -1.15 32.24
CA ALA A 257 -1.39 -0.97 33.16
C ALA A 257 -0.99 -1.26 34.63
N ASP A 258 -0.22 -2.32 34.88
CA ASP A 258 0.29 -2.63 36.23
C ASP A 258 1.24 -1.53 36.74
N GLY A 259 2.11 -1.00 35.88
CA GLY A 259 2.97 0.11 36.26
C GLY A 259 2.20 1.40 36.58
N LEU A 260 1.14 1.72 35.81
CA LEU A 260 0.26 2.87 36.07
C LEU A 260 -0.55 2.73 37.37
N LEU A 261 -0.78 1.51 37.84
CA LEU A 261 -1.50 1.24 39.08
C LEU A 261 -0.62 1.45 40.32
N GLU A 262 0.69 1.27 40.23
CA GLU A 262 1.61 1.37 41.38
C GLU A 262 1.07 0.57 42.61
N ASP A 263 0.91 1.25 43.76
CA ASP A 263 0.39 0.68 45.01
C ASP A 263 -1.15 0.79 45.17
N HIS A 264 -1.87 1.21 44.13
CA HIS A 264 -3.32 1.36 44.21
C HIS A 264 -4.03 0.02 44.43
N ALA A 265 -5.17 0.06 45.13
CA ALA A 265 -6.03 -1.10 45.27
C ALA A 265 -6.50 -1.57 43.88
N ARG A 266 -6.32 -2.85 43.58
CA ARG A 266 -6.70 -3.48 42.31
C ARG A 266 -8.22 -3.76 42.28
N THR A 267 -9.02 -2.71 42.31
CA THR A 267 -10.47 -2.81 42.06
C THR A 267 -10.72 -2.96 40.56
N ARG A 268 -11.94 -3.39 40.19
CA ARG A 268 -12.28 -3.54 38.77
C ARG A 268 -12.22 -2.20 38.03
N GLU A 269 -12.71 -1.15 38.67
CA GLU A 269 -12.72 0.20 38.12
C GLU A 269 -11.29 0.73 37.89
N ALA A 270 -10.38 0.48 38.84
CA ALA A 270 -8.98 0.89 38.69
C ALA A 270 -8.25 0.11 37.58
N LEU A 271 -8.55 -1.18 37.44
CA LEU A 271 -7.98 -2.02 36.36
C LEU A 271 -8.49 -1.59 34.98
N ASP A 272 -9.79 -1.33 34.85
CA ASP A 272 -10.40 -0.85 33.61
C ASP A 272 -9.80 0.52 33.22
N GLU A 273 -9.65 1.42 34.20
CA GLU A 273 -9.02 2.73 33.97
C GLU A 273 -7.54 2.61 33.58
N ALA A 274 -6.75 1.77 34.26
CA ALA A 274 -5.34 1.56 33.92
C ALA A 274 -5.16 0.94 32.52
N PHE A 275 -6.05 0.02 32.14
CA PHE A 275 -6.08 -0.58 30.81
C PHE A 275 -6.37 0.44 29.71
N ASP A 276 -7.41 1.27 29.89
CA ASP A 276 -7.74 2.35 28.94
C ASP A 276 -6.55 3.31 28.74
N HIS A 277 -5.82 3.64 29.82
CA HIS A 277 -4.65 4.50 29.74
C HIS A 277 -3.45 3.83 29.07
N ALA A 278 -3.24 2.54 29.33
CA ALA A 278 -2.22 1.78 28.63
C ALA A 278 -2.50 1.72 27.12
N LEU A 279 -3.77 1.60 26.71
CA LEU A 279 -4.17 1.70 25.30
C LEU A 279 -3.92 3.11 24.73
N VAL A 280 -4.21 4.18 25.48
CA VAL A 280 -3.89 5.55 25.03
C VAL A 280 -2.39 5.74 24.82
N LEU A 281 -1.55 5.21 25.72
CA LEU A 281 -0.10 5.23 25.56
C LEU A 281 0.33 4.50 24.28
N LEU A 282 -0.22 3.31 24.05
CA LEU A 282 0.01 2.51 22.85
C LEU A 282 -0.39 3.29 21.58
N TYR A 283 -1.57 3.90 21.54
CA TYR A 283 -2.00 4.66 20.37
C TYR A 283 -1.10 5.87 20.09
N ARG A 284 -0.60 6.55 21.13
CA ARG A 284 0.37 7.65 20.98
C ARG A 284 1.70 7.16 20.44
N LEU A 285 2.19 6.01 20.91
CA LEU A 285 3.40 5.36 20.39
C LEU A 285 3.24 4.99 18.91
N LEU A 286 2.14 4.31 18.55
CA LEU A 286 1.85 3.92 17.17
C LEU A 286 1.75 5.14 16.25
N PHE A 287 1.11 6.21 16.72
CA PHE A 287 1.05 7.47 15.96
C PHE A 287 2.45 8.04 15.71
N CYS A 288 3.31 8.09 16.73
CA CYS A 288 4.66 8.64 16.58
C CYS A 288 5.51 7.79 15.63
N LEU A 289 5.48 6.45 15.78
CA LEU A 289 6.15 5.52 14.86
C LEU A 289 5.69 5.73 13.42
N TYR A 290 4.37 5.83 13.21
CA TYR A 290 3.80 6.08 11.89
C TYR A 290 4.21 7.44 11.33
N ALA A 291 4.17 8.49 12.15
CA ALA A 291 4.49 9.85 11.74
C ALA A 291 5.98 10.00 11.39
N GLU A 292 6.88 9.36 12.15
CA GLU A 292 8.31 9.28 11.83
C GLU A 292 8.54 8.53 10.51
N ALA A 293 7.92 7.37 10.32
CA ALA A 293 8.06 6.57 9.10
C ALA A 293 7.54 7.30 7.85
N ARG A 294 6.52 8.16 7.99
CA ARG A 294 5.95 8.96 6.90
C ARG A 294 6.63 10.32 6.68
N GLY A 295 7.71 10.60 7.40
CA GLY A 295 8.40 11.90 7.31
C GLY A 295 7.55 13.09 7.79
N LEU A 296 6.49 12.82 8.58
CA LEU A 296 5.66 13.84 9.21
C LEU A 296 6.35 14.42 10.46
N LEU A 297 7.22 13.64 11.10
CA LEU A 297 8.12 14.10 12.15
C LEU A 297 9.57 14.15 11.64
N PRO A 298 10.34 15.19 12.00
CA PRO A 298 11.61 15.51 11.35
C PRO A 298 12.78 14.66 11.89
N VAL A 299 12.75 13.34 11.67
CA VAL A 299 13.78 12.39 12.13
C VAL A 299 15.20 12.74 11.67
N SER A 300 15.33 13.43 10.52
CA SER A 300 16.61 13.92 9.99
C SER A 300 17.13 15.17 10.69
N ASN A 301 16.29 15.88 11.47
CA ASN A 301 16.72 16.99 12.31
C ASN A 301 17.42 16.45 13.57
N PRO A 302 18.73 16.69 13.76
CA PRO A 302 19.48 16.18 14.91
C PRO A 302 18.90 16.63 16.26
N HIS A 303 18.23 17.78 16.31
CA HIS A 303 17.60 18.29 17.52
C HIS A 303 16.33 17.50 17.90
N TYR A 304 15.56 17.04 16.91
CA TYR A 304 14.40 16.18 17.13
C TYR A 304 14.80 14.72 17.34
N ALA A 305 15.85 14.25 16.67
CA ALA A 305 16.29 12.84 16.69
C ALA A 305 16.46 12.25 18.10
N ARG A 306 16.81 13.07 19.11
CA ARG A 306 16.87 12.63 20.52
C ARG A 306 15.52 12.17 21.08
N TYR A 307 14.42 12.77 20.63
CA TYR A 307 13.06 12.45 21.09
C TYR A 307 12.39 11.37 20.24
N SER A 308 12.95 11.02 19.09
CA SER A 308 12.39 10.03 18.16
C SER A 308 12.15 8.69 18.86
N VAL A 309 10.98 8.10 18.63
CA VAL A 309 10.66 6.75 19.09
C VAL A 309 11.59 5.74 18.43
N GLY A 310 11.94 5.94 17.15
CA GLY A 310 12.94 5.11 16.46
C GLY A 310 14.31 5.14 17.16
N ALA A 311 14.75 6.32 17.62
CA ALA A 311 16.01 6.45 18.36
C ALA A 311 15.93 5.81 19.76
N GLN A 312 14.81 6.00 20.48
CA GLN A 312 14.56 5.37 21.77
C GLN A 312 14.53 3.84 21.65
N ARG A 313 13.87 3.30 20.63
CA ARG A 313 13.86 1.87 20.29
C ARG A 313 15.26 1.33 20.08
N ALA A 314 16.08 2.01 19.28
CA ALA A 314 17.46 1.58 19.03
C ALA A 314 18.32 1.63 20.30
N ALA A 315 18.07 2.58 21.21
CA ALA A 315 18.75 2.64 22.50
C ALA A 315 18.32 1.50 23.43
N LEU A 316 17.01 1.24 23.52
CA LEU A 316 16.46 0.16 24.33
C LEU A 316 16.99 -1.21 23.89
N ALA A 317 17.03 -1.47 22.58
CA ALA A 317 17.58 -2.71 22.04
C ALA A 317 19.04 -2.94 22.47
N ARG A 318 19.89 -1.91 22.40
CA ARG A 318 21.28 -1.98 22.86
C ARG A 318 21.38 -2.27 24.36
N ASP A 319 20.52 -1.66 25.17
CA ASP A 319 20.49 -1.88 26.61
C ASP A 319 20.09 -3.32 26.95
N LEU A 320 19.10 -3.87 26.24
CA LEU A 320 18.65 -5.25 26.40
C LEU A 320 19.72 -6.25 25.96
N ASP A 321 20.35 -6.03 24.80
CA ASP A 321 21.47 -6.85 24.31
C ASP A 321 22.65 -6.85 25.31
N ALA A 322 22.86 -5.73 26.02
CA ALA A 322 23.86 -5.60 27.06
C ALA A 322 23.43 -6.17 28.43
N ASN A 323 22.23 -6.79 28.53
CA ASN A 323 21.62 -7.26 29.77
C ASN A 323 21.56 -6.17 30.85
N ARG A 324 21.26 -4.92 30.47
CA ARG A 324 21.06 -3.82 31.41
C ARG A 324 19.93 -4.16 32.38
N VAL A 325 20.14 -3.88 33.66
CA VAL A 325 19.09 -3.98 34.68
C VAL A 325 18.29 -2.68 34.71
N PHE A 326 16.99 -2.76 34.49
CA PHE A 326 16.07 -1.62 34.58
C PHE A 326 15.56 -1.44 36.01
N SER A 327 15.53 -0.19 36.49
CA SER A 327 15.17 0.13 37.86
C SER A 327 13.65 0.15 38.06
N SER A 328 13.19 -0.34 39.20
CA SER A 328 11.78 -0.25 39.62
C SER A 328 11.41 1.10 40.23
N ALA A 329 12.40 1.97 40.44
CA ALA A 329 12.22 3.31 41.02
C ALA A 329 12.49 4.45 40.02
N SER A 330 13.00 4.11 38.82
CA SER A 330 13.24 5.05 37.73
C SER A 330 12.09 4.97 36.73
N ASP A 331 11.76 6.08 36.10
CA ASP A 331 10.72 6.21 35.08
C ASP A 331 11.19 7.04 33.87
N ASP A 332 12.51 7.04 33.62
CA ASP A 332 13.16 7.80 32.56
C ASP A 332 12.56 7.48 31.18
N LEU A 333 12.30 6.20 30.88
CA LEU A 333 11.70 5.79 29.60
C LEU A 333 10.30 6.38 29.42
N TYR A 334 9.52 6.45 30.50
CA TYR A 334 8.17 7.03 30.46
C TYR A 334 8.25 8.55 30.28
N ASN A 335 9.20 9.19 30.95
CA ASN A 335 9.41 10.64 30.88
C ASN A 335 9.89 11.09 29.50
N ASP A 336 10.74 10.31 28.83
CA ASP A 336 11.16 10.56 27.45
C ASP A 336 9.98 10.50 26.48
N LEU A 337 9.11 9.50 26.60
CA LEU A 337 7.87 9.41 25.83
C LEU A 337 6.93 10.59 26.11
N ARG A 338 6.76 10.98 27.38
CA ARG A 338 5.96 12.15 27.74
C ARG A 338 6.51 13.46 27.18
N ALA A 339 7.83 13.59 27.08
CA ALA A 339 8.45 14.75 26.45
C ALA A 339 8.10 14.78 24.96
N LEU A 340 8.26 13.66 24.26
CA LEU A 340 7.86 13.54 22.85
C LEU A 340 6.37 13.87 22.64
N PHE A 341 5.48 13.26 23.42
CA PHE A 341 4.04 13.49 23.26
C PHE A 341 3.64 14.95 23.46
N ARG A 342 4.33 15.67 24.35
CA ARG A 342 4.10 17.10 24.55
C ARG A 342 4.60 17.95 23.39
N ILE A 343 5.75 17.59 22.82
CA ILE A 343 6.30 18.21 21.62
C ILE A 343 5.33 18.02 20.44
N VAL A 344 4.77 16.83 20.28
CA VAL A 344 3.77 16.52 19.24
C VAL A 344 2.44 17.25 19.50
N ASP A 345 1.98 17.28 20.75
CA ASP A 345 0.71 17.93 21.13
C ASP A 345 0.71 19.42 20.81
N ARG A 346 1.79 20.14 21.16
CA ARG A 346 1.87 21.61 21.08
C ARG A 346 2.61 22.13 19.85
N GLY A 347 3.28 21.23 19.12
CA GLY A 347 4.32 21.60 18.18
C GLY A 347 5.57 22.16 18.88
N ASP A 348 6.68 22.16 18.15
CA ASP A 348 7.91 22.85 18.53
C ASP A 348 8.65 23.30 17.27
N PRO A 349 8.55 24.59 16.89
CA PRO A 349 9.22 25.12 15.72
C PRO A 349 10.76 24.98 15.76
N ALA A 350 11.38 24.97 16.95
CA ALA A 350 12.82 24.80 17.08
C ALA A 350 13.27 23.38 16.73
N LEU A 351 12.37 22.40 16.94
CA LEU A 351 12.58 21.01 16.54
C LEU A 351 12.02 20.71 15.14
N GLY A 352 11.32 21.65 14.51
CA GLY A 352 10.66 21.46 13.22
C GLY A 352 9.39 20.60 13.32
N VAL A 353 8.77 20.52 14.50
CA VAL A 353 7.55 19.74 14.73
C VAL A 353 6.34 20.67 14.65
N ASN A 354 5.39 20.35 13.78
CA ASN A 354 4.11 21.04 13.72
C ASN A 354 3.16 20.52 14.82
N GLU A 355 2.18 21.34 15.19
CA GLU A 355 1.15 20.98 16.17
C GLU A 355 0.20 19.91 15.60
N TYR A 356 -0.07 18.85 16.38
CA TYR A 356 -1.00 17.77 16.04
C TYR A 356 -2.21 17.76 16.97
N ASP A 357 -3.18 18.64 16.67
CA ASP A 357 -4.41 18.92 17.44
C ASP A 357 -5.52 17.84 17.33
N GLY A 358 -5.14 16.56 17.50
CA GLY A 358 -6.04 15.41 17.34
C GLY A 358 -6.79 14.97 18.60
N GLY A 359 -6.61 15.65 19.74
CA GLY A 359 -7.18 15.27 21.04
C GLY A 359 -6.59 14.00 21.68
N LEU A 360 -5.89 13.15 20.92
CA LEU A 360 -5.16 11.96 21.40
C LEU A 360 -3.99 12.35 22.32
N PHE A 361 -3.30 13.45 22.02
CA PHE A 361 -2.17 13.96 22.79
C PHE A 361 -2.58 14.96 23.89
N SER A 362 -3.82 15.45 23.85
CA SER A 362 -4.32 16.47 24.76
C SER A 362 -4.27 16.02 26.22
N THR A 363 -3.51 16.74 27.05
CA THR A 363 -3.39 16.46 28.48
C THR A 363 -4.69 16.69 29.25
N GLY A 364 -5.57 17.57 28.76
CA GLY A 364 -6.84 17.91 29.43
C GLY A 364 -7.92 16.82 29.30
N ARG A 365 -7.77 15.91 28.32
CA ARG A 365 -8.73 14.84 28.05
C ARG A 365 -8.48 13.57 28.87
N TYR A 366 -7.30 13.47 29.50
CA TYR A 366 -6.88 12.28 30.25
C TYR A 366 -6.25 12.67 31.61
N PRO A 367 -7.07 13.13 32.59
CA PRO A 367 -6.58 13.68 33.87
C PRO A 367 -5.83 12.66 34.74
N PHE A 368 -6.08 11.37 34.55
CA PHE A 368 -5.45 10.27 35.29
C PHE A 368 -3.92 10.17 35.06
N PHE A 369 -3.39 10.72 33.95
CA PHE A 369 -1.94 10.79 33.72
C PHE A 369 -1.23 11.79 34.63
N VAL A 370 -1.95 12.67 35.32
CA VAL A 370 -1.32 13.72 36.13
C VAL A 370 -0.76 13.09 37.41
N GLY A 371 0.56 12.94 37.44
CA GLY A 371 1.29 12.44 38.61
C GLY A 371 1.49 10.92 38.66
N ARG A 372 1.12 10.19 37.61
CA ARG A 372 1.41 8.74 37.47
C ARG A 372 2.53 8.50 36.48
N SER A 373 3.27 7.41 36.68
CA SER A 373 4.35 6.98 35.80
C SER A 373 4.38 5.47 35.63
N VAL A 374 5.22 4.97 34.73
CA VAL A 374 5.48 3.53 34.58
C VAL A 374 6.96 3.30 34.86
N PRO A 375 7.31 2.50 35.89
CA PRO A 375 8.70 2.20 36.18
C PRO A 375 9.42 1.54 35.00
N ASP A 376 10.70 1.84 34.81
CA ASP A 376 11.51 1.32 33.71
C ASP A 376 11.54 -0.22 33.72
N SER A 377 11.51 -0.85 34.90
CA SER A 377 11.44 -2.32 35.04
C SER A 377 10.20 -2.96 34.41
N LEU A 378 9.12 -2.20 34.24
CA LEU A 378 7.89 -2.63 33.58
C LEU A 378 7.77 -2.07 32.16
N LEU A 379 8.20 -0.83 31.96
CA LEU A 379 8.08 -0.16 30.65
C LEU A 379 9.08 -0.70 29.64
N ALA A 380 10.33 -0.99 30.02
CA ALA A 380 11.32 -1.56 29.11
C ALA A 380 10.86 -2.87 28.44
N PRO A 381 10.43 -3.91 29.18
CA PRO A 381 9.93 -5.14 28.56
C PRO A 381 8.59 -4.96 27.83
N ALA A 382 7.80 -3.93 28.16
CA ALA A 382 6.59 -3.59 27.42
C ALA A 382 6.93 -2.96 26.06
N LEU A 383 7.85 -2.00 26.03
CA LEU A 383 8.30 -1.33 24.81
C LEU A 383 9.04 -2.28 23.88
N ASP A 384 9.87 -3.18 24.42
CA ASP A 384 10.55 -4.24 23.65
C ASP A 384 9.56 -5.10 22.85
N LYS A 385 8.37 -5.35 23.40
CA LYS A 385 7.31 -6.10 22.72
C LYS A 385 6.60 -5.28 21.63
N LEU A 386 6.51 -3.96 21.80
CA LEU A 386 5.77 -3.07 20.92
C LEU A 386 6.60 -2.52 19.74
N TYR A 387 7.92 -2.52 19.90
CA TYR A 387 8.90 -2.16 18.88
C TYR A 387 9.11 -3.25 17.84
#